data_AF-A0A081SI70-F1
#
_entry.id   AF-A0A081SI70-F1
#
_cell.length_a   1.000
_cell.length_b   1.000
_cell.length_c   1.000
_cell.angle_alpha   90.00
_cell.angle_beta   90.00
_cell.angle_gamma   90.00
#
_symmetry.space_group_name_H-M   'P 1'
#
loop_
_entity.id
_entity.type
_entity.pdbx_description
1 polymer ?
#
loop_
_entity_poly.entity_id
_entity_poly.type
_entity_poly.pdbx_seq_one_letter_code
_entity_poly.pdbx_strand_id
1 'polypeptide(L)' 'MFVCFTDGEWVILTPEGYYNASAKGDQYLNVRVRSAVYGIENYRATFMRPDLVQAALLGK' A
#
# COMPACT_ATOMS: atom_id res chain seq x y z
N MET A 1 -3.34 -0.55 -8.57
CA MET A 1 -2.03 -0.27 -9.17
C MET A 1 -1.01 -1.23 -8.60
N PHE A 2 -0.22 -1.90 -9.45
CA PHE A 2 0.88 -2.77 -9.04
C PHE A 2 2.21 -2.10 -9.38
N VAL A 3 3.16 -2.11 -8.45
CA VAL A 3 4.47 -1.48 -8.58
C VAL A 3 5.53 -2.47 -8.12
N CYS A 4 6.53 -2.72 -8.97
CA CYS A 4 7.75 -3.46 -8.62
C CYS A 4 8.93 -2.48 -8.52
N PHE A 5 9.78 -2.69 -7.53
CA PHE A 5 11.00 -1.94 -7.32
C PHE A 5 12.22 -2.73 -7.79
N THR A 6 13.35 -2.04 -7.98
CA THR A 6 14.58 -2.63 -8.50
C THR A 6 15.26 -3.60 -7.53
N ASP A 7 14.90 -3.54 -6.25
CA ASP A 7 15.39 -4.42 -5.19
C ASP A 7 14.54 -5.70 -5.03
N GLY A 8 13.53 -5.90 -5.88
CA GLY A 8 12.63 -7.05 -5.82
C GLY A 8 11.45 -6.89 -4.87
N GLU A 9 11.37 -5.76 -4.16
CA GLU A 9 10.18 -5.43 -3.36
C GLU A 9 9.03 -4.97 -4.27
N TRP A 10 7.80 -5.09 -3.80
CA TRP A 10 6.62 -4.71 -4.55
C TRP A 10 5.51 -4.17 -3.64
N VAL A 11 4.63 -3.37 -4.23
CA VAL A 11 3.40 -2.89 -3.60
C VAL A 11 2.25 -3.00 -4.60
N ILE A 12 1.09 -3.41 -4.10
CA ILE A 12 -0.18 -3.30 -4.80
C ILE A 12 -1.14 -2.42 -4.00
N LEU A 13 -1.74 -1.41 -4.64
CA LEU A 13 -2.68 -0.49 -4.02
C LEU A 13 -4.03 -0.56 -4.73
N THR A 14 -5.11 -0.44 -3.98
CA THR A 14 -6.47 -0.24 -4.51
C THR A 14 -6.78 1.26 -4.64
N PRO A 15 -7.75 1.65 -5.50
CA PRO A 15 -8.19 3.06 -5.60
C PRO A 15 -8.71 3.64 -4.28
N GLU A 16 -9.22 2.80 -3.39
CA GLU A 16 -9.72 3.16 -2.06
C GLU A 16 -8.60 3.46 -1.06
N GLY A 17 -7.34 3.15 -1.43
CA GLY A 17 -6.15 3.45 -0.62
C GLY A 17 -5.65 2.29 0.24
N TYR A 18 -6.24 1.10 0.14
CA TYR A 18 -5.70 -0.10 0.79
C TYR A 18 -4.52 -0.64 -0.01
N TYR A 19 -3.59 -1.28 0.68
CA TYR A 19 -2.44 -1.88 0.03
C TYR A 19 -2.05 -3.23 0.63
N ASN A 20 -1.34 -4.00 -0.19
CA ASN A 20 -0.53 -5.13 0.22
C ASN A 20 0.87 -4.93 -0.34
N ALA A 21 1.88 -5.46 0.33
CA ALA A 21 3.28 -5.27 -0.05
C ALA A 21 4.11 -6.50 0.28
N SER A 22 5.28 -6.59 -0.34
CA SER A 22 6.36 -7.46 0.12
C SER A 22 6.91 -7.00 1.48
N ALA A 23 7.81 -7.79 2.06
CA ALA A 23 8.28 -7.60 3.44
C ALA A 23 8.81 -6.19 3.76
N LYS A 24 9.40 -5.49 2.78
CA LYS A 24 9.88 -4.11 2.91
C LYS A 24 9.29 -3.17 1.86
N GLY A 25 8.39 -3.64 1.00
CA GLY A 25 7.86 -2.85 -0.11
C GLY A 25 7.11 -1.61 0.35
N ASP A 26 6.50 -1.64 1.53
CA ASP A 26 5.77 -0.49 2.04
C ASP A 26 6.66 0.66 2.53
N GLN A 27 7.99 0.46 2.67
CA GLN A 27 8.93 1.56 2.94
C GLN A 27 8.92 2.65 1.86
N TYR A 28 8.43 2.32 0.66
CA TYR A 28 8.30 3.24 -0.47
C TYR A 28 6.97 4.01 -0.48
N LEU A 29 6.08 3.76 0.49
CA LEU A 29 4.80 4.44 0.60
C LEU A 29 4.87 5.62 1.58
N ASN A 30 4.20 6.70 1.19
CA ASN A 30 3.89 7.82 2.06
C ASN A 30 2.38 8.08 2.06
N VAL A 31 1.88 8.57 3.17
CA VAL A 31 0.50 9.04 3.32
C VAL A 31 0.48 10.55 3.31
N ARG A 32 -0.28 11.13 2.39
CA ARG A 32 -0.50 12.57 2.35
C ARG A 32 -1.81 12.93 3.03
N VAL A 33 -1.74 13.73 4.08
CA VAL A 33 -2.91 14.33 4.74
C VAL A 33 -2.84 15.84 4.54
N ARG A 34 -3.76 16.37 3.72
CA ARG A 34 -3.75 17.78 3.29
C ARG A 34 -2.40 18.15 2.65
N SER A 35 -1.63 19.04 3.27
CA SER A 35 -0.33 19.51 2.82
C SER A 35 0.86 18.80 3.48
N ALA A 36 0.61 17.86 4.39
CA ALA A 36 1.65 17.12 5.10
C ALA A 36 1.80 15.71 4.52
N VAL A 37 3.04 15.23 4.50
CA VAL A 37 3.42 13.89 4.05
C VAL A 37 4.02 13.15 5.23
N TYR A 38 3.54 11.94 5.47
CA TYR A 38 3.95 11.07 6.57
C TYR A 38 4.39 9.72 6.01
N GLY A 39 5.33 9.06 6.68
CA GLY A 39 5.65 7.68 6.35
C GLY A 39 4.48 6.73 6.64
N ILE A 40 4.43 5.61 5.92
CA ILE A 40 3.34 4.64 6.04
C ILE A 40 3.29 3.98 7.42
N GLU A 41 4.38 3.98 8.19
CA GLU A 41 4.49 3.28 9.47
C GLU A 41 3.38 3.65 10.46
N ASN A 42 2.98 4.93 10.47
CA ASN A 42 1.91 5.44 11.35
C ASN A 42 0.51 4.98 10.93
N TYR A 43 0.35 4.52 9.70
CA TYR A 43 -0.94 4.18 9.10
C TYR A 43 -1.02 2.71 8.64
N ARG A 44 0.05 1.93 8.79
CA ARG A 44 0.13 0.52 8.38
C ARG A 44 -1.04 -0.29 8.94
N ALA A 45 -1.39 -0.12 10.22
CA ALA A 45 -2.51 -0.83 10.84
C ALA A 45 -3.89 -0.51 10.21
N THR A 46 -4.01 0.64 9.53
CA THR A 46 -5.26 1.05 8.87
C THR A 46 -5.28 0.63 7.40
N PHE A 47 -4.18 0.84 6.66
CA PHE A 47 -4.16 0.68 5.21
C PHE A 47 -3.57 -0.63 4.70
N MET A 48 -2.76 -1.34 5.51
CA MET A 48 -2.26 -2.67 5.14
C MET A 48 -3.37 -3.71 5.32
N ARG A 49 -4.18 -3.88 4.29
CA ARG A 49 -5.37 -4.74 4.27
C ARG A 49 -5.29 -5.72 3.10
N PRO A 50 -4.45 -6.78 3.20
CA PRO A 50 -4.29 -7.76 2.13
C PRO A 50 -5.61 -8.44 1.71
N ASP A 51 -6.53 -8.59 2.66
CA ASP A 51 -7.87 -9.12 2.45
C ASP A 51 -8.71 -8.24 1.52
N LEU A 52 -8.74 -6.92 1.76
CA LEU A 52 -9.50 -5.96 0.94
C LEU A 52 -8.86 -5.78 -0.44
N VAL A 53 -7.53 -5.80 -0.50
CA VAL A 53 -6.79 -5.78 -1.76
C VAL A 53 -7.16 -6.99 -2.61
N GLN A 54 -7.16 -8.19 -2.02
CA GLN A 54 -7.52 -9.40 -2.75
C GLN A 54 -8.97 -9.35 -3.25
N ALA A 55 -9.90 -8.86 -2.42
CA ALA A 55 -11.30 -8.66 -2.84
C ALA A 55 -11.40 -7.71 -4.04
N ALA A 56 -10.73 -6.57 -3.98
CA ALA A 56 -10.70 -5.59 -5.08
C ALA A 56 -10.11 -6.16 -6.38
N LEU A 57 -9.06 -6.99 -6.28
CA LEU A 57 -8.46 -7.64 -7.46
C LEU A 57 -9.38 -8.70 -8.09
N LEU A 58 -10.27 -9.30 -7.31
CA LEU A 58 -11.29 -10.23 -7.78
C LEU A 58 -12.54 -9.51 -8.34
N GLY A 59 -12.57 -8.18 -8.31
CA GLY A 59 -13.72 -7.38 -8.75
C GLY A 59 -14.94 -7.49 -7.85
N LYS A 60 -14.72 -7.71 -6.54
CA LYS A 60 -15.77 -7.77 -5.52
C LYS A 60 -15.93 -6.45 -4.79
#